data_AF-A0A2J4Y3Y1-F1
#
_entry.id   AF-A0A2J4Y3Y1-F1
#
_cell.length_a   1.000
_cell.length_b   1.000
_cell.length_c   1.000
_cell.angle_alpha   90.00
_cell.angle_beta   90.00
_cell.angle_gamma   90.00
#
_symmetry.space_group_name_H-M   'P 1'
#
loop_
_entity.id
_entity.type
_entity.pdbx_description
1 polymer ?
#
loop_
_entity_poly.entity_id
_entity_poly.type
_entity_poly.pdbx_seq_one_letter_code
_entity_poly.pdbx_strand_id
1 'polypeptide(L)'
;YLDTGELLPPLPLAEVKRLLCAHVRELHGFYGQAKGYRIARKHVSWYLQEHAPDDQFRRTFNAIEDSSEQLEALEAYFENFA
;
A
#
# COMPACT_ATOMS: atom_id res chain seq x y z
N TYR A 1 21.39 -2.22 -10.39
CA TYR A 1 22.43 -1.27 -10.85
C TYR A 1 23.71 -1.31 -10.03
N LEU A 2 23.73 -1.67 -8.74
CA LEU A 2 24.96 -1.59 -7.94
C LEU A 2 25.98 -2.71 -8.24
N ASP A 3 25.52 -3.94 -8.42
CA ASP A 3 26.43 -5.08 -8.60
C ASP A 3 26.66 -5.46 -10.07
N THR A 4 25.64 -5.31 -10.92
CA THR A 4 25.68 -5.76 -12.33
C THR A 4 25.78 -4.62 -13.34
N GLY A 5 25.63 -3.36 -12.91
CA GLY A 5 25.46 -2.23 -13.82
C GLY A 5 24.14 -2.21 -14.58
N GLU A 6 23.25 -3.18 -14.36
CA GLU A 6 21.95 -3.28 -15.04
C GLU A 6 20.82 -2.68 -14.20
N LEU A 7 19.84 -2.08 -14.87
CA LEU A 7 18.59 -1.64 -14.24
C LEU A 7 17.63 -2.83 -14.17
N LEU A 8 17.10 -3.10 -12.98
CA LEU A 8 16.06 -4.10 -12.82
C LEU A 8 14.76 -3.59 -13.45
N PRO A 9 13.95 -4.49 -14.03
CA PRO A 9 12.63 -4.12 -14.50
C PRO A 9 11.76 -3.65 -13.32
N PRO A 10 10.73 -2.83 -13.59
CA PRO A 10 9.75 -2.47 -12.57
C PRO A 10 9.06 -3.72 -12.03
N LEU A 11 8.67 -3.69 -10.75
CA LEU A 11 7.92 -4.79 -10.15
C LEU A 11 6.54 -4.92 -10.82
N PRO A 12 6.07 -6.16 -11.11
CA PRO A 12 4.70 -6.38 -11.55
C PRO A 12 3.70 -5.90 -10.50
N LEU A 13 2.56 -5.35 -10.93
CA LEU A 13 1.53 -4.84 -10.02
C LEU A 13 1.04 -5.88 -9.00
N ALA A 14 0.93 -7.15 -9.41
CA ALA A 14 0.57 -8.24 -8.50
C ALA A 14 1.58 -8.41 -7.34
N GLU A 15 2.88 -8.21 -7.62
CA GLU A 15 3.91 -8.27 -6.60
C GLU A 15 3.87 -7.04 -5.68
N VAL A 16 3.59 -5.86 -6.25
CA VAL A 16 3.41 -4.64 -5.47
C VAL A 16 2.20 -4.75 -4.54
N LYS A 17 1.05 -5.25 -5.03
CA LYS A 17 -0.13 -5.58 -4.22
C LYS A 17 0.25 -6.48 -3.05
N ARG A 18 0.95 -7.58 -3.34
CA ARG A 18 1.37 -8.57 -2.33
C ARG A 18 2.22 -7.93 -1.24
N LEU A 19 3.24 -7.17 -1.63
CA LEU A 19 4.16 -6.50 -0.70
C LEU A 19 3.46 -5.43 0.13
N LEU A 20 2.62 -4.58 -0.49
CA LEU A 20 1.97 -3.48 0.20
C LEU A 20 0.90 -3.99 1.19
N CYS A 21 0.09 -4.98 0.80
CA CYS A 21 -0.87 -5.61 1.72
C CYS A 21 -0.16 -6.33 2.87
N ALA A 22 0.94 -7.04 2.61
CA ALA A 22 1.72 -7.67 3.67
C ALA A 22 2.29 -6.63 4.65
N HIS A 23 2.85 -5.53 4.14
CA HIS A 23 3.37 -4.44 4.98
C HIS A 23 2.27 -3.82 5.85
N VAL A 24 1.08 -3.58 5.30
CA VAL A 24 -0.06 -3.05 6.07
C VAL A 24 -0.47 -4.02 7.18
N ARG A 25 -0.53 -5.34 6.91
CA ARG A 25 -0.81 -6.35 7.95
C ARG A 25 0.22 -6.31 9.08
N GLU A 26 1.50 -6.19 8.76
CA GLU A 26 2.57 -6.08 9.76
C GLU A 26 2.43 -4.79 10.60
N LEU A 27 2.06 -3.67 9.99
CA LEU A 27 1.80 -2.42 10.73
C LEU A 27 0.61 -2.57 11.69
N HIS A 28 -0.46 -3.26 11.26
CA HIS A 28 -1.60 -3.56 12.11
C HIS A 28 -1.22 -4.47 13.28
N GLY A 29 -0.41 -5.51 13.01
CA GLY A 29 0.09 -6.44 14.04
C GLY A 29 1.03 -5.77 15.04
N PHE A 30 1.98 -4.96 14.57
CA PHE A 30 3.00 -4.33 15.42
C PHE A 30 2.46 -3.21 16.30
N TYR A 31 1.63 -2.32 15.74
CA TYR A 31 1.10 -1.17 16.48
C TYR A 31 -0.25 -1.45 17.14
N GLY A 32 -0.86 -2.60 16.86
CA GLY A 32 -2.24 -2.92 17.22
C GLY A 32 -3.25 -2.15 16.36
N GLN A 33 -4.51 -2.62 16.35
CA GLN A 33 -5.56 -2.16 15.45
C GLN A 33 -5.72 -0.62 15.40
N ALA A 34 -5.89 0.04 16.54
CA ALA A 34 -6.20 1.48 16.59
C ALA A 34 -5.06 2.41 16.16
N LYS A 35 -3.80 2.01 16.35
CA LYS A 35 -2.64 2.79 15.89
C LYS A 35 -2.18 2.33 14.52
N GLY A 36 -2.29 1.03 14.24
CA GLY A 36 -1.89 0.39 12.99
C GLY A 36 -2.51 1.06 11.79
N TYR A 37 -3.83 1.23 11.75
CA TYR A 37 -4.48 1.87 10.59
C TYR A 37 -3.96 3.29 10.35
N ARG A 38 -3.66 4.06 11.41
CA ARG A 38 -3.14 5.43 11.30
C ARG A 38 -1.73 5.47 10.75
N ILE A 39 -0.89 4.49 11.11
CA ILE A 39 0.45 4.37 10.57
C ILE A 39 0.39 3.90 9.11
N ALA A 40 -0.45 2.91 8.80
CA ALA A 40 -0.65 2.42 7.43
C ALA A 40 -1.04 3.53 6.44
N ARG A 41 -1.91 4.47 6.84
CA ARG A 41 -2.25 5.67 6.02
C ARG A 41 -1.03 6.42 5.51
N LYS A 42 0.02 6.57 6.32
CA LYS A 42 1.25 7.26 5.92
C LYS A 42 2.00 6.47 4.87
N HIS A 43 2.23 5.18 5.12
CA HIS A 43 2.98 4.31 4.20
C HIS A 43 2.28 4.17 2.84
N VAL A 44 0.97 3.93 2.84
CA VAL A 44 0.19 3.83 1.59
C VAL A 44 0.12 5.19 0.90
N SER A 45 -0.04 6.30 1.63
CA SER A 45 -0.01 7.64 1.03
C SER A 45 1.33 7.97 0.37
N TRP A 46 2.46 7.54 0.94
CA TRP A 46 3.77 7.73 0.33
C TRP A 46 3.91 6.93 -0.96
N TYR A 47 3.51 5.66 -0.95
CA TYR A 47 3.47 4.84 -2.16
C TYR A 47 2.61 5.48 -3.26
N LEU A 48 1.37 5.87 -2.93
CA LEU A 48 0.47 6.50 -3.90
C LEU A 48 0.97 7.86 -4.38
N GLN A 49 1.68 8.63 -3.55
CA GLN A 49 2.25 9.91 -3.98
C GLN A 49 3.27 9.75 -5.10
N GLU A 50 4.06 8.68 -5.09
CA GLU A 50 5.08 8.42 -6.11
C GLU A 50 4.49 7.76 -7.36
N HIS A 51 3.52 6.86 -7.18
CA HIS A 51 3.02 6.01 -8.27
C HIS A 51 1.66 6.45 -8.85
N ALA A 52 0.86 7.21 -8.11
CA ALA A 52 -0.49 7.64 -8.50
C ALA A 52 -0.88 8.96 -7.78
N PRO A 53 -0.17 10.08 -8.01
CA PRO A 53 -0.26 11.30 -7.20
C PRO A 53 -1.66 11.95 -7.16
N ASP A 54 -2.43 11.83 -8.24
CA ASP A 54 -3.78 12.43 -8.39
C ASP A 54 -4.93 11.43 -8.12
N ASP A 55 -4.63 10.30 -7.50
CA ASP A 55 -5.58 9.21 -7.30
C ASP A 55 -6.59 9.52 -6.17
N GLN A 56 -7.89 9.40 -6.49
CA GLN A 56 -8.98 9.53 -5.53
C GLN A 56 -8.90 8.46 -4.44
N PHE A 57 -8.34 7.29 -4.75
CA PHE A 57 -8.17 6.20 -3.79
C PHE A 57 -7.40 6.65 -2.55
N ARG A 58 -6.40 7.52 -2.69
CA ARG A 58 -5.65 8.04 -1.54
C ARG A 58 -6.53 8.76 -0.53
N ARG A 59 -7.52 9.54 -1.00
CA ARG A 59 -8.46 10.25 -0.13
C ARG A 59 -9.37 9.26 0.59
N THR A 60 -9.90 8.29 -0.15
CA THR A 60 -10.76 7.23 0.38
C THR A 60 -10.02 6.40 1.43
N PHE A 61 -8.82 5.92 1.12
CA PHE A 61 -7.99 5.12 2.03
C PHE A 61 -7.64 5.87 3.33
N ASN A 62 -7.34 7.17 3.23
CA ASN A 62 -7.02 7.99 4.40
C ASN A 62 -8.22 8.26 5.33
N ALA A 63 -9.45 8.06 4.85
CA ALA A 63 -10.66 8.18 5.65
C ALA A 63 -10.98 6.91 6.46
N ILE A 64 -10.40 5.76 6.11
CA ILE A 64 -10.72 4.46 6.73
C ILE A 64 -10.15 4.37 8.15
N GLU A 65 -11.01 4.17 9.15
CA GLU A 65 -10.69 4.09 10.58
C GLU A 65 -10.63 2.65 11.13
N ASP A 66 -10.76 1.66 10.26
CA ASP A 66 -10.65 0.25 10.58
C ASP A 66 -9.50 -0.43 9.80
N SER A 67 -8.83 -1.39 10.43
CA SER A 67 -7.66 -2.04 9.81
C SER A 67 -8.05 -3.10 8.79
N SER A 68 -9.12 -3.85 9.03
CA SER A 68 -9.64 -4.82 8.05
C SER A 68 -10.12 -4.09 6.80
N GLU A 69 -10.90 -3.02 6.97
CA GLU A 69 -11.39 -2.20 5.85
C GLU A 69 -10.24 -1.62 5.01
N GLN A 70 -9.10 -1.27 5.63
CA GLN A 70 -7.92 -0.82 4.87
C GLN A 70 -7.38 -1.91 3.95
N LEU A 71 -7.30 -3.16 4.43
CA LEU A 71 -6.79 -4.26 3.61
C LEU A 71 -7.75 -4.59 2.47
N GLU A 72 -9.05 -4.63 2.73
CA GLU A 72 -10.07 -4.84 1.71
C GLU A 72 -10.04 -3.75 0.63
N ALA A 73 -9.97 -2.48 1.05
CA ALA A 73 -9.89 -1.36 0.13
C ALA A 73 -8.61 -1.41 -0.72
N LEU A 74 -7.49 -1.81 -0.13
CA LEU A 74 -6.21 -1.94 -0.84
C LEU A 74 -6.24 -3.11 -1.83
N GLU A 75 -6.81 -4.24 -1.45
CA GLU A 75 -6.97 -5.37 -2.37
C GLU A 75 -7.87 -5.00 -3.55
N ALA A 76 -9.02 -4.38 -3.29
CA ALA A 76 -9.96 -3.91 -4.31
C ALA A 76 -9.33 -2.86 -5.24
N TYR A 77 -8.47 -1.98 -4.72
CA TYR A 77 -7.75 -1.01 -5.52
C TYR A 77 -6.90 -1.69 -6.60
N PHE A 78 -6.12 -2.70 -6.23
CA PHE A 78 -5.23 -3.39 -7.17
C PHE A 78 -5.98 -4.29 -8.16
N GLU A 79 -7.15 -4.83 -7.80
CA GLU A 79 -7.98 -5.61 -8.75
C GLU A 79 -8.48 -4.76 -9.94
N ASN A 80 -8.61 -3.44 -9.78
CA ASN A 80 -8.99 -2.56 -10.90
C ASN A 80 -7.91 -2.43 -11.98
N PHE A 81 -6.70 -2.91 -11.72
CA PHE A 81 -5.57 -2.88 -12.65
C PHE A 81 -5.13 -4.28 -13.11
N ALA A 82 -5.88 -5.32 -12.73
CA ALA A 82 -5.63 -6.72 -13.11
C ALA A 82 -6.17 -7.04 -14.51
#